data_AF-A0A951QBU3-F1
#
_entry.id   AF-A0A951QBU3-F1
#
_cell.length_a   1.000
_cell.length_b   1.000
_cell.length_c   1.000
_cell.angle_alpha   90.00
_cell.angle_beta   90.00
_cell.angle_gamma   90.00
#
_symmetry.space_group_name_H-M   'P 1'
#
loop_
_entity.id
_entity.type
_entity.pdbx_description
1 polymer ?
#
loop_
_entity_poly.entity_id
_entity_poly.type
_entity_poly.pdbx_seq_one_letter_code
_entity_poly.pdbx_strand_id
1 'polypeptide(L)' 'MSPFKFVTATLIDSKTTQDFVALLPSTLTLEDYASTEKVSNLPNRLSTEWKLCRQNRDRPFTPQR' A
#
# COMPACT_ATOMS: atom_id res chain seq x y z
N MET A 1 -23.14 16.16 -19.32
CA MET A 1 -22.19 15.03 -19.30
C MET A 1 -21.04 15.43 -18.38
N SER A 2 -20.84 14.75 -17.25
CA SER A 2 -19.75 15.11 -16.32
C SER A 2 -18.40 14.70 -16.93
N PRO A 3 -17.36 15.55 -16.89
CA PRO A 3 -16.08 15.23 -17.50
C PRO A 3 -15.36 14.09 -16.75
N PHE A 4 -14.72 13.19 -17.49
CA PHE A 4 -13.74 12.27 -16.93
C PHE A 4 -12.59 13.08 -16.32
N LYS A 5 -12.25 12.77 -15.06
CA LYS A 5 -11.12 13.38 -14.35
C LYS A 5 -9.98 12.39 -14.30
N PHE A 6 -8.78 12.85 -14.67
CA PHE A 6 -7.55 12.06 -14.60
C PHE A 6 -6.70 12.56 -13.45
N VAL A 7 -6.09 11.62 -12.73
CA VAL A 7 -5.12 11.89 -11.67
C VAL A 7 -3.89 11.04 -11.97
N THR A 8 -2.72 11.64 -11.87
CA THR A 8 -1.44 10.94 -11.94
C THR A 8 -0.88 10.83 -10.53
N ALA A 9 -0.38 9.66 -10.17
CA ALA A 9 0.26 9.40 -8.88
C ALA A 9 1.61 8.73 -9.08
N THR A 10 2.55 9.01 -8.18
CA THR A 10 3.84 8.31 -8.10
C THR A 10 3.80 7.40 -6.88
N LEU A 11 4.09 6.11 -7.07
CA LEU A 11 4.17 5.14 -6.00
C LEU A 11 5.63 4.91 -5.61
N ILE A 12 5.90 4.70 -4.32
CA ILE A 12 7.22 4.27 -3.85
C ILE A 12 7.49 2.84 -4.35
N ASP A 13 8.75 2.49 -4.61
CA ASP A 13 9.10 1.10 -4.94
C ASP A 13 9.03 0.22 -3.67
N SER A 14 8.05 -0.68 -3.65
CA SER A 14 7.78 -1.56 -2.52
C SER A 14 7.05 -2.82 -2.99
N LYS A 15 7.03 -3.86 -2.15
CA LYS A 15 6.26 -5.08 -2.47
C LYS A 15 4.77 -4.80 -2.59
N THR A 16 4.22 -3.93 -1.74
CA THR A 16 2.82 -3.47 -1.81
C THR A 16 2.53 -2.78 -3.14
N THR A 17 3.45 -1.94 -3.63
CA THR A 17 3.33 -1.27 -4.95
C THR A 17 3.34 -2.29 -6.09
N GLN A 18 4.25 -3.25 -6.06
CA GLN A 18 4.33 -4.29 -7.09
C GLN A 18 3.05 -5.12 -7.16
N ASP A 19 2.49 -5.49 -5.99
CA ASP A 19 1.23 -6.22 -5.93
C ASP A 19 0.06 -5.37 -6.45
N PHE A 20 0.01 -4.07 -6.12
CA PHE A 20 -1.01 -3.16 -6.63
C PHE A 20 -0.93 -2.98 -8.15
N VAL A 21 0.28 -2.81 -8.70
CA VAL A 21 0.52 -2.71 -10.16
C VAL A 21 0.09 -4.00 -10.88
N ALA A 22 0.29 -5.17 -10.26
CA ALA A 22 -0.14 -6.45 -10.82
C ALA A 22 -1.68 -6.60 -10.91
N LEU A 23 -2.46 -5.74 -10.23
CA LEU A 23 -3.91 -5.70 -10.37
C LEU A 23 -4.38 -4.84 -11.56
N LEU A 24 -3.47 -4.12 -12.23
CA LEU A 24 -3.82 -3.25 -13.34
C LEU A 24 -3.90 -4.01 -14.68
N PRO A 25 -4.79 -3.60 -15.61
CA PRO A 25 -5.79 -2.54 -15.45
C PRO A 25 -6.95 -2.98 -14.54
N SER A 26 -7.42 -2.06 -13.69
CA SER A 26 -8.54 -2.31 -12.77
C SER A 26 -9.59 -1.21 -12.88
N THR A 27 -10.87 -1.59 -12.79
CA THR A 27 -11.99 -0.66 -12.70
C THR A 27 -12.61 -0.80 -11.31
N LEU A 28 -12.58 0.28 -10.53
CA LEU A 28 -13.05 0.30 -9.14
C LEU A 28 -14.10 1.39 -8.96
N THR A 29 -15.08 1.14 -8.08
CA THR A 29 -16.05 2.16 -7.64
C THR A 29 -15.48 2.87 -6.43
N LEU A 30 -15.21 4.17 -6.54
CA LEU A 30 -14.69 4.98 -5.44
C LEU A 30 -15.83 5.58 -4.61
N GLU A 31 -15.82 5.29 -3.32
CA GLU A 31 -16.73 5.87 -2.34
C GLU A 31 -16.18 7.19 -1.79
N ASP A 32 -17.09 8.12 -1.44
CA ASP A 32 -16.74 9.35 -0.74
C ASP A 32 -16.61 9.09 0.75
N TYR A 33 -15.42 9.33 1.30
CA TYR A 33 -15.18 9.22 2.72
C TYR A 33 -14.90 10.60 3.32
N ALA A 34 -15.76 11.00 4.25
CA ALA A 34 -15.72 12.29 4.96
C ALA A 34 -15.60 13.54 4.06
N SER A 35 -16.04 13.45 2.80
CA SER A 35 -15.95 14.53 1.80
C SER A 35 -14.53 15.01 1.48
N THR A 36 -13.50 14.29 1.92
CA THR A 36 -12.08 14.63 1.71
C THR A 36 -11.33 13.54 0.97
N GLU A 37 -11.81 12.30 1.01
CA GLU A 37 -11.10 11.13 0.48
C GLU A 37 -11.99 10.33 -0.47
N LYS A 38 -11.36 9.71 -1.46
CA LYS A 38 -11.98 8.72 -2.36
C LYS A 38 -11.32 7.38 -2.11
N VAL A 39 -12.10 6.39 -1.67
CA VAL A 39 -11.59 5.07 -1.25
C VAL A 39 -12.32 3.93 -1.97
N SER A 40 -11.68 2.77 -2.08
CA SER A 40 -12.30 1.53 -2.57
C SER A 40 -11.61 0.33 -1.94
N ASN A 41 -12.35 -0.76 -1.80
CA ASN A 41 -11.76 -2.06 -1.52
C ASN A 41 -11.08 -2.62 -2.78
N LEU A 42 -9.96 -3.32 -2.59
CA LEU A 42 -9.24 -3.98 -3.68
C LEU A 42 -9.74 -5.43 -3.86
N PRO A 43 -9.68 -5.98 -5.09
CA PRO A 43 -10.12 -7.35 -5.35
C PRO A 43 -9.25 -8.40 -4.64
N ASN A 44 -8.00 -8.07 -4.32
CA ASN A 44 -7.08 -8.93 -3.59
C ASN A 44 -6.36 -8.15 -2.50
N ARG A 45 -5.94 -8.86 -1.45
CA ARG A 45 -5.08 -8.29 -0.41
C ARG A 45 -3.68 -8.03 -0.97
N LEU A 46 -3.11 -6.90 -0.60
CA LEU A 46 -1.73 -6.55 -0.92
C LEU A 46 -0.78 -7.07 0.17
N SER A 47 0.50 -7.22 -0.16
CA SER A 47 1.55 -7.46 0.84
C SER A 47 1.55 -6.36 1.90
N THR A 48 1.58 -6.77 3.16
CA THR A 48 1.72 -5.88 4.33
C THR A 48 3.12 -6.02 4.95
N GLU A 49 4.13 -6.28 4.12
CA GLU A 49 5.51 -6.43 4.57
C GLU A 49 6.07 -5.08 5.05
N TRP A 50 5.82 -4.78 6.32
CA TRP A 50 6.66 -3.87 7.09
C TRP A 50 7.98 -4.62 7.33
N LYS A 51 8.95 -4.49 6.42
CA LYS A 51 10.28 -5.08 6.65
C LYS A 51 11.09 -4.22 7.60
N LEU A 52 10.79 -4.19 8.90
CA LEU A 52 11.78 -3.82 9.94
C LEU A 52 11.53 -4.54 11.28
N CYS A 53 12.62 -4.89 11.98
CA CYS A 53 12.70 -5.48 13.33
C CYS A 53 12.47 -7.00 13.54
N ARG A 54 12.93 -7.88 12.65
CA ARG A 54 13.21 -9.28 13.02
C ARG A 54 14.56 -9.80 12.51
N GLN A 55 15.58 -8.95 12.52
CA GLN A 55 16.96 -9.34 12.19
C GLN A 55 17.87 -9.50 13.42
N ASN A 56 17.36 -9.28 14.64
CA ASN A 56 18.14 -9.40 15.88
C ASN A 56 17.50 -10.33 16.92
N ARG A 57 16.88 -11.45 16.51
CA ARG A 57 16.54 -12.51 17.49
C ARG A 57 17.75 -13.40 17.86
N ASP A 58 18.84 -13.29 17.12
CA ASP A 58 20.07 -14.08 17.35
C ASP A 58 21.25 -13.26 17.87
N ARG A 59 21.05 -11.99 18.29
CA ARG A 59 22.09 -11.30 19.06
C ARG A 59 21.93 -11.63 20.55
N PRO A 60 22.90 -12.29 21.19
CA PRO A 60 22.91 -12.40 22.64
C PRO A 60 22.88 -10.99 23.22
N PHE A 61 22.00 -10.76 24.20
CA PHE A 61 22.08 -9.56 25.03
C PHE A 61 23.40 -9.64 25.81
N THR A 62 24.41 -8.88 25.40
CA THR A 62 25.59 -8.61 26.21
C THR A 62 25.28 -7.44 27.13
N PRO A 63 25.14 -7.64 28.46
CA PRO A 63 25.05 -6.52 29.38
C PRO A 63 26.34 -5.71 29.28
N GLN A 64 26.22 -4.41 29.01
CA GLN A 64 27.35 -3.49 29.19
C GLN A 64 27.59 -3.35 30.70
N ARG A 65 28.85 -3.54 31.09
CA ARG A 65 29.32 -3.56 32.47
C ARG A 65 29.31 -2.16 33.09
#